data_AF-A0A0L8HXV3-F1
#
_entry.id   AF-A0A0L8HXV3-F1
#
_cell.length_a   1.000
_cell.length_b   1.000
_cell.length_c   1.000
_cell.angle_alpha   90.00
_cell.angle_beta   90.00
_cell.angle_gamma   90.00
#
_symmetry.space_group_name_H-M   'P 1'
#
loop_
_entity.id
_entity.type
_entity.pdbx_description
1 polymer ?
#
loop_
_entity_poly.entity_id
_entity_poly.type
_entity_poly.pdbx_seq_one_letter_code
_entity_poly.pdbx_strand_id
1 'polypeptide(L)'
;GPLIYVNYGRIEDFQYLHKNHSVNFTGSVVIARYGKIFRGDKLKIAAQYNARGMILYTDPADFNIGENQTYPYTWWLPEQAVQRGTVGSDGDYLTPLYPAT
;
A
#
# COMPACT_ATOMS: atom_id res chain seq x y z
N GLY A 1 17.67 -1.54 -4.41
CA GLY A 1 17.76 -0.75 -3.16
C GLY A 1 17.34 -1.61 -1.98
N PRO A 2 17.49 -1.12 -0.73
CA PRO A 2 17.02 -1.81 0.45
C PRO A 2 15.49 -1.94 0.46
N LEU A 3 14.97 -2.97 1.15
CA LEU A 3 13.54 -3.16 1.40
C LEU A 3 13.18 -2.62 2.79
N ILE A 4 12.21 -1.70 2.87
CA ILE A 4 11.82 -1.05 4.14
C ILE A 4 10.33 -1.24 4.39
N TYR A 5 10.00 -1.82 5.55
CA TYR A 5 8.61 -1.95 5.98
C TYR A 5 8.09 -0.63 6.57
N VAL A 6 6.95 -0.16 6.07
CA VAL A 6 6.37 1.16 6.44
C VAL A 6 4.94 1.06 6.99
N ASN A 7 4.60 -0.05 7.67
CA ASN A 7 3.28 -0.25 8.28
C ASN A 7 2.14 -0.08 7.26
N TYR A 8 1.20 0.85 7.47
CA TYR A 8 0.13 1.14 6.51
C TYR A 8 0.54 2.21 5.49
N GLY A 9 1.79 2.65 5.45
CA GLY A 9 2.27 3.64 4.49
C GLY A 9 1.60 5.02 4.64
N ARG A 10 1.13 5.37 5.84
CA ARG A 10 0.59 6.70 6.13
C ARG A 10 1.75 7.67 6.36
N ILE A 11 1.47 8.97 6.27
CA ILE A 11 2.51 9.99 6.45
C ILE A 11 3.14 9.89 7.84
N GLU A 12 2.37 9.53 8.87
CA GLU A 12 2.86 9.37 10.24
C GLU A 12 3.81 8.16 10.35
N ASP A 13 3.57 7.10 9.57
CA ASP A 13 4.42 5.90 9.57
C ASP A 13 5.81 6.23 9.01
N PHE A 14 5.89 7.01 7.92
CA PHE A 14 7.15 7.49 7.36
C PHE A 14 7.84 8.50 8.28
N GLN A 15 7.10 9.46 8.85
CA GLN A 15 7.66 10.44 9.78
C GLN A 15 8.24 9.77 11.02
N TYR A 16 7.54 8.77 11.58
CA TYR A 16 8.01 8.03 12.74
C TYR A 16 9.32 7.30 12.45
N LEU A 17 9.40 6.57 11.34
CA LEU A 17 10.62 5.86 10.95
C LEU A 17 11.78 6.83 10.64
N HIS A 18 11.50 7.96 9.99
CA HIS A 18 12.52 8.96 9.71
C HIS A 18 13.06 9.61 10.99
N LYS A 19 12.16 10.04 11.89
CA LYS A 19 12.52 10.80 13.11
C LYS A 19 13.07 9.91 14.21
N ASN A 20 12.46 8.75 14.45
CA ASN A 20 12.74 7.93 15.62
C ASN A 20 13.74 6.81 15.33
N HIS A 21 13.83 6.37 14.07
CA HIS A 21 14.71 5.27 13.66
C HIS A 21 15.75 5.71 12.61
N SER A 22 15.84 7.01 12.32
CA SER A 22 16.79 7.61 11.35
C SER A 22 16.80 6.91 10.00
N VAL A 23 15.65 6.38 9.57
CA VAL A 23 15.53 5.62 8.33
C VAL A 23 15.59 6.57 7.12
N ASN A 24 16.42 6.21 6.14
CA ASN A 24 16.47 6.87 4.84
C ASN A 24 15.81 5.98 3.77
N PHE A 25 14.79 6.53 3.11
CA PHE A 25 14.01 5.84 2.09
C PHE A 25 14.53 6.08 0.67
N THR A 26 15.49 6.97 0.49
CA THR A 26 16.01 7.33 -0.84
C THR A 26 16.58 6.11 -1.56
N GLY A 27 16.04 5.79 -2.73
CA GLY A 27 16.49 4.63 -3.51
C GLY A 27 15.99 3.27 -2.99
N SER A 28 15.18 3.25 -1.93
CA SER A 28 14.61 2.03 -1.35
C SER A 28 13.37 1.55 -2.09
N VAL A 29 13.04 0.26 -1.94
CA VAL A 29 11.69 -0.25 -2.19
C VAL A 29 11.01 -0.34 -0.83
N VAL A 30 9.82 0.24 -0.70
CA VAL A 30 9.05 0.17 0.55
C VAL A 30 7.98 -0.92 0.46
N ILE A 31 7.65 -1.57 1.57
CA ILE A 31 6.55 -2.54 1.65
C ILE A 31 5.55 -2.10 2.71
N ALA A 32 4.27 -2.08 2.34
CA ALA A 32 3.19 -1.60 3.19
C ALA A 32 1.95 -2.49 3.10
N ARG A 33 1.18 -2.47 4.20
CA ARG A 33 -0.10 -3.16 4.31
C ARG A 33 -1.21 -2.36 3.66
N TYR A 34 -2.16 -3.06 3.04
CA TYR A 34 -3.44 -2.46 2.67
C TYR A 34 -4.22 -1.96 3.90
N GLY A 35 -5.16 -1.04 3.69
CA GLY A 35 -6.02 -0.47 4.75
C GLY A 35 -5.64 0.94 5.21
N LYS A 36 -6.46 1.50 6.10
CA LYS A 36 -6.38 2.84 6.73
C LYS A 36 -6.48 4.06 5.80
N ILE A 37 -5.78 4.08 4.67
CA ILE A 37 -5.80 5.17 3.68
C ILE A 37 -5.89 4.61 2.25
N PHE A 38 -6.26 5.46 1.29
CA PHE A 38 -6.32 5.08 -0.11
C PHE A 38 -4.94 4.62 -0.62
N ARG A 39 -4.91 3.55 -1.42
CA ARG A 39 -3.67 2.94 -1.89
C ARG A 39 -2.82 3.88 -2.74
N GLY A 40 -3.45 4.75 -3.53
CA GLY A 40 -2.74 5.78 -4.30
C GLY A 40 -2.00 6.79 -3.43
N ASP A 41 -2.57 7.15 -2.28
CA ASP A 41 -1.92 8.10 -1.37
C ASP A 41 -0.68 7.49 -0.70
N LYS A 42 -0.68 6.18 -0.42
CA LYS A 42 0.52 5.45 0.05
C LYS A 42 1.67 5.62 -0.95
N LEU A 43 1.40 5.44 -2.26
CA LEU A 43 2.41 5.62 -3.30
C LEU A 43 2.89 7.07 -3.40
N LYS A 44 1.97 8.04 -3.35
CA LYS A 44 2.33 9.47 -3.35
C LYS A 44 3.25 9.82 -2.18
N ILE A 45 2.93 9.35 -0.98
CA ILE A 45 3.75 9.58 0.23
C ILE A 45 5.13 8.91 0.05
N ALA A 46 5.20 7.67 -0.39
CA ALA A 46 6.49 7.01 -0.62
C ALA A 46 7.36 7.74 -1.63
N ALA A 47 6.76 8.27 -2.69
CA ALA A 47 7.45 9.11 -3.67
C ALA A 47 7.98 10.42 -3.05
N GLN A 48 7.22 11.07 -2.15
CA GLN A 48 7.68 12.25 -1.40
C GLN A 48 8.93 11.97 -0.55
N TYR A 49 9.10 10.73 -0.07
CA TYR A 49 10.29 10.27 0.66
C TYR A 49 11.38 9.67 -0.25
N ASN A 50 11.30 9.86 -1.57
CA ASN A 50 12.27 9.38 -2.57
C ASN A 50 12.43 7.84 -2.63
N ALA A 51 11.40 7.09 -2.25
CA ALA A 51 11.37 5.65 -2.51
C ALA A 51 11.28 5.38 -4.03
N ARG A 52 11.96 4.33 -4.48
CA ARG A 52 12.02 3.88 -5.89
C ARG A 52 10.84 3.00 -6.29
N GLY A 53 10.15 2.40 -5.33
CA GLY A 53 9.02 1.50 -5.57
C GLY A 53 8.31 1.13 -4.29
N MET A 54 7.10 0.58 -4.44
CA MET A 54 6.27 0.13 -3.33
C MET A 54 5.67 -1.25 -3.62
N ILE A 55 5.73 -2.13 -2.62
CA ILE A 55 4.99 -3.40 -2.57
C ILE A 55 3.81 -3.20 -1.62
N LEU A 56 2.61 -3.56 -2.08
CA LEU A 56 1.40 -3.60 -1.25
C LEU A 56 0.98 -5.05 -1.04
N TYR A 57 0.69 -5.41 0.20
CA TYR A 57 0.19 -6.74 0.54
C TYR A 57 -1.00 -6.66 1.50
N THR A 58 -1.80 -7.73 1.50
CA THR A 58 -2.98 -7.86 2.34
C THR A 58 -2.61 -8.65 3.59
N ASP A 59 -2.60 -8.00 4.75
CA ASP A 59 -2.16 -8.62 6.00
C ASP A 59 -3.29 -9.45 6.64
N PRO A 60 -3.07 -10.71 7.03
CA PRO A 60 -4.04 -11.53 7.76
C PRO A 60 -4.59 -10.88 9.03
N ALA A 61 -3.80 -10.02 9.70
CA ALA A 61 -4.27 -9.27 10.87
C ALA A 61 -5.44 -8.32 10.55
N ASP A 62 -5.59 -7.92 9.29
CA ASP A 62 -6.69 -7.07 8.82
C ASP A 62 -7.77 -7.85 8.06
N PHE A 63 -7.42 -8.98 7.44
CA PHE A 63 -8.29 -9.67 6.48
C PHE A 63 -8.62 -11.14 6.80
N ASN A 64 -7.96 -11.77 7.78
CA ASN A 64 -8.22 -13.14 8.29
C ASN A 64 -8.19 -13.15 9.83
N ILE A 65 -9.09 -12.39 10.45
CA ILE A 65 -9.02 -12.11 11.89
C ILE A 65 -9.36 -13.37 12.72
N GLY A 66 -8.32 -14.06 13.20
CA GLY A 66 -8.45 -15.20 14.12
C GLY A 66 -8.83 -16.52 13.47
N GLU A 67 -8.65 -16.64 12.15
CA GLU A 67 -9.25 -17.71 11.36
C GLU A 67 -8.18 -18.56 10.67
N ASN A 68 -8.23 -19.87 10.95
CA ASN A 68 -7.23 -20.83 10.44
C ASN A 68 -7.60 -21.40 9.07
N GLN A 69 -8.84 -21.19 8.61
CA GLN A 69 -9.33 -21.68 7.32
C GLN A 69 -9.73 -20.51 6.44
N THR A 70 -9.36 -20.59 5.16
CA THR A 70 -9.67 -19.59 4.13
C THR A 70 -10.58 -20.20 3.06
N TYR A 71 -10.95 -19.42 2.06
CA TYR A 71 -11.60 -19.94 0.85
C TYR A 71 -10.82 -21.14 0.27
N PRO A 72 -11.49 -22.22 -0.16
CA PRO A 72 -12.95 -22.38 -0.34
C PRO A 72 -13.76 -22.79 0.89
N TYR A 73 -13.12 -23.05 2.04
CA TYR A 73 -13.82 -23.58 3.22
C TYR A 73 -14.54 -22.51 4.02
N THR A 74 -14.00 -21.29 3.98
CA THR A 74 -14.60 -20.10 4.59
C THR A 74 -14.64 -18.97 3.56
N TRP A 75 -15.21 -17.85 3.97
CA TRP A 75 -15.25 -16.60 3.23
C TRP A 75 -13.97 -15.75 3.41
N TRP A 76 -13.01 -16.21 4.21
CA TRP A 76 -11.77 -15.51 4.50
C TRP A 76 -10.76 -15.60 3.36
N LEU A 77 -9.86 -14.61 3.28
CA LEU A 77 -8.94 -14.42 2.16
C LEU A 77 -7.84 -15.50 2.15
N PRO A 78 -7.66 -16.26 1.05
CA PRO A 78 -6.53 -17.19 0.93
C PRO A 78 -5.18 -16.49 0.93
N GLU A 79 -4.14 -17.15 1.43
CA GLU A 79 -2.76 -16.62 1.49
C GLU A 79 -2.19 -16.24 0.11
N GLN A 80 -2.65 -16.92 -0.94
CA GLN A 80 -2.22 -16.68 -2.33
C GLN A 80 -3.02 -15.57 -3.02
N ALA A 81 -4.07 -15.04 -2.37
CA ALA A 81 -4.93 -14.04 -2.98
C ALA A 81 -4.29 -12.64 -2.93
N VAL A 82 -4.49 -11.87 -4.00
CA VAL A 82 -3.94 -10.52 -4.13
C VAL A 82 -5.07 -9.53 -4.37
N GLN A 83 -5.15 -8.49 -3.54
CA GLN A 83 -6.10 -7.39 -3.76
C GLN A 83 -5.67 -6.53 -4.95
N ARG A 84 -6.54 -6.40 -5.95
CA ARG A 84 -6.37 -5.47 -7.08
C ARG A 84 -6.95 -4.09 -6.75
N GLY A 85 -6.52 -3.05 -7.47
CA GLY A 85 -7.14 -1.73 -7.43
C GLY A 85 -6.28 -0.64 -8.05
N THR A 86 -6.91 0.41 -8.59
CA THR A 86 -6.20 1.58 -9.13
C THR A 86 -5.46 2.35 -8.03
N VAL A 87 -4.32 2.93 -8.41
CA VAL A 87 -3.50 3.83 -7.57
C VAL A 87 -3.63 5.29 -8.00
N GLY A 88 -4.28 5.57 -9.13
CA GLY A 88 -4.50 6.93 -9.58
C GLY A 88 -5.87 7.48 -9.16
N SER A 89 -6.18 8.72 -9.58
CA SER A 89 -7.46 9.39 -9.33
C SER A 89 -8.59 8.91 -10.23
N ASP A 90 -9.80 9.36 -9.94
CA ASP A 90 -10.98 9.09 -10.75
C ASP A 90 -10.97 9.86 -12.08
N GLY A 91 -11.72 9.34 -13.06
CA GLY A 91 -11.84 9.89 -14.41
C GLY A 91 -10.78 9.35 -15.39
N ASP A 92 -10.99 9.63 -16.68
CA ASP A 92 -9.96 9.41 -17.70
C ASP A 92 -8.84 10.45 -17.54
N TYR A 93 -7.60 10.00 -17.48
CA TYR A 93 -6.43 10.87 -17.40
C TYR A 93 -6.19 11.66 -18.69
N LEU A 94 -6.68 11.18 -19.83
CA LEU A 94 -6.44 11.81 -21.13
C LEU A 94 -7.52 12.83 -21.51
N THR A 95 -8.74 12.71 -20.97
CA THR A 95 -9.82 13.69 -21.15
C THR A 95 -10.36 14.24 -19.81
N PRO A 96 -9.53 14.94 -19.02
CA PRO A 96 -9.99 15.45 -17.73
C PRO A 96 -11.16 16.43 -17.91
N LEU A 97 -12.25 16.22 -17.16
CA LEU A 97 -13.49 17.02 -17.19
C LEU A 97 -14.31 16.93 -18.49
N TYR A 98 -13.93 16.08 -19.44
CA TYR A 98 -14.64 15.85 -20.70
C TYR A 98 -14.97 14.36 -20.90
N PRO A 99 -16.04 14.02 -21.64
CA PRO A 99 -16.31 12.63 -22.01
C PRO A 99 -15.24 12.10 -22.97
N ALA A 100 -14.80 10.86 -22.77
CA ALA A 100 -13.92 10.13 -23.68
C ALA A 100 -14.74 9.58 -24.86
N THR A 101 -14.88 10.39 -25.92
CA THR A 101 -15.60 10.06 -27.15
C THR A 101 -14.68 9.53 -28.25
#